data_AF-A0ABD2PTT7-F1
#
_entry.id   AF-A0ABD2PTT7-F1
#
_cell.length_a   1.000
_cell.length_b   1.000
_cell.length_c   1.000
_cell.angle_alpha   90.00
_cell.angle_beta   90.00
_cell.angle_gamma   90.00
#
_symmetry.space_group_name_H-M   'P 1'
#
loop_
_entity.id
_entity.type
_entity.pdbx_description
1 polymer ?
#
loop_
_entity_poly.entity_id
_entity_poly.type
_entity_poly.pdbx_seq_one_letter_code
_entity_poly.pdbx_strand_id
1 'polypeptide(L)'
;NMTSRQPDIPEAYEKMHKAGVPTVRFGCIGAGRPVTTSEKMRENFAERFKLLAFDEEFDQVLEALNGSSLRSYLFIRGIADYVEGRHAAPNWQAYAALVAASFMKNTIINLPSASCASE
;
A
#
# COMPACT_ATOMS: atom_id res chain seq x y z
N ASN A 1 5.05 -22.28 16.28
CA ASN A 1 5.72 -21.27 15.41
C ASN A 1 4.69 -20.53 14.58
N MET A 2 4.15 -19.42 15.11
CA MET A 2 3.11 -18.58 14.48
C MET A 2 3.68 -17.55 13.46
N THR A 3 5.00 -17.47 13.31
CA THR A 3 5.69 -16.42 12.56
C THR A 3 5.83 -16.67 11.04
N SER A 4 5.34 -17.80 10.54
CA SER A 4 5.45 -18.18 9.11
C SER A 4 4.11 -18.29 8.38
N ARG A 5 2.98 -18.13 9.08
CA ARG A 5 1.66 -18.21 8.45
C ARG A 5 1.35 -16.87 7.79
N GLN A 6 0.88 -16.93 6.54
CA GLN A 6 0.36 -15.75 5.83
C GLN A 6 -0.74 -15.09 6.65
N PRO A 7 -0.81 -13.74 6.72
CA PRO A 7 -1.93 -13.07 7.35
C PRO A 7 -3.21 -13.61 6.73
N ASP A 8 -4.19 -13.96 7.56
CA ASP A 8 -5.44 -14.51 7.07
C ASP A 8 -6.07 -13.46 6.14
N ILE A 9 -6.22 -13.84 4.87
CA ILE A 9 -6.77 -12.97 3.83
C ILE A 9 -8.26 -12.83 4.13
N PRO A 10 -8.82 -11.61 4.22
CA PRO A 10 -10.26 -11.46 4.37
C PRO A 10 -11.00 -12.15 3.23
N GLU A 11 -12.12 -12.82 3.53
CA GLU A 11 -12.89 -13.63 2.57
C GLU A 11 -13.22 -12.87 1.26
N ALA A 12 -13.49 -11.57 1.37
CA ALA A 12 -13.73 -10.67 0.25
C ALA A 12 -12.59 -10.61 -0.78
N TYR A 13 -11.37 -10.98 -0.38
CA TYR A 13 -10.16 -10.92 -1.20
C TYR A 13 -9.60 -12.29 -1.58
N GLU A 14 -10.05 -13.40 -0.99
CA GLU A 14 -9.48 -14.74 -1.22
C GLU A 14 -9.42 -15.11 -2.71
N LYS A 15 -10.49 -14.86 -3.45
CA LYS A 15 -10.57 -15.19 -4.90
C LYS A 15 -9.56 -14.41 -5.75
N MET A 16 -9.03 -13.31 -5.24
CA MET A 16 -8.07 -12.43 -5.92
C MET A 16 -6.61 -12.76 -5.56
N HIS A 17 -6.38 -13.63 -4.57
CA HIS A 17 -5.05 -14.03 -4.14
C HIS A 17 -4.70 -15.41 -4.69
N LYS A 18 -3.71 -15.44 -5.59
CA LYS A 18 -3.09 -16.69 -6.03
C LYS A 18 -1.92 -17.00 -5.11
N ALA A 19 -1.88 -18.21 -4.56
CA ALA A 19 -0.78 -18.65 -3.70
C ALA A 19 0.57 -18.46 -4.41
N GLY A 20 1.54 -17.86 -3.71
CA GLY A 20 2.90 -17.63 -4.22
C GLY A 20 3.04 -16.49 -5.23
N VAL A 21 1.97 -15.77 -5.58
CA VAL A 21 2.01 -14.64 -6.51
C VAL A 21 1.52 -13.36 -5.82
N PRO A 22 2.31 -12.27 -5.80
CA PRO A 22 1.84 -11.00 -5.30
C PRO A 22 0.68 -10.45 -6.15
N THR A 23 -0.41 -10.06 -5.50
CA THR A 23 -1.55 -9.41 -6.17
C THR A 23 -1.36 -7.90 -6.13
N VAL A 24 -1.50 -7.24 -7.29
CA VAL A 24 -1.47 -5.78 -7.43
C VAL A 24 -2.90 -5.24 -7.46
N ARG A 25 -3.17 -4.19 -6.70
CA ARG A 25 -4.45 -3.49 -6.67
C ARG A 25 -4.25 -2.00 -6.82
N PHE A 26 -5.19 -1.36 -7.53
CA PHE A 26 -5.24 0.09 -7.70
C PHE A 26 -6.43 0.65 -6.94
N GLY A 27 -6.21 1.70 -6.15
CA GLY A 27 -7.25 2.37 -5.41
C GLY A 27 -6.68 3.33 -4.37
N CYS A 28 -7.55 3.80 -3.48
CA CYS A 28 -7.20 4.81 -2.50
C CYS A 28 -6.49 4.18 -1.28
N ILE A 29 -5.42 4.83 -0.83
CA ILE A 29 -4.74 4.53 0.42
C ILE A 29 -5.02 5.68 1.38
N GLY A 30 -5.57 5.37 2.55
CA GLY A 30 -5.74 6.35 3.62
C GLY A 30 -4.43 6.57 4.34
N ALA A 31 -4.12 7.82 4.69
CA ALA A 31 -2.93 8.16 5.46
C ALA A 31 -3.29 8.91 6.75
N GLY A 32 -2.48 8.71 7.78
CA GLY A 32 -2.49 9.52 9.01
C GLY A 32 -3.00 8.82 10.27
N ARG A 33 -2.35 9.15 11.39
CA ARG A 33 -2.58 8.56 12.73
C ARG A 33 -4.01 8.66 13.31
N PRO A 34 -4.81 9.72 13.05
CA PRO A 34 -6.15 9.81 13.64
C PRO A 34 -7.09 8.70 13.17
N VAL A 35 -6.93 8.22 11.92
CA VAL A 35 -7.81 7.22 11.33
C VAL A 35 -7.42 5.80 11.73
N THR A 36 -6.17 5.57 12.16
CA THR A 36 -5.69 4.22 12.50
C THR A 36 -5.85 3.84 13.97
N THR A 37 -6.15 4.81 14.83
CA THR A 37 -6.28 4.62 16.29
C THR A 37 -7.70 4.27 16.77
N SER A 38 -8.72 4.48 15.94
CA SER A 38 -10.11 4.10 16.22
C SER A 38 -10.65 3.23 15.09
N GLU A 39 -10.99 1.97 15.39
CA GLU A 39 -11.56 1.02 14.44
C GLU A 39 -12.82 1.57 13.75
N LYS A 40 -13.75 2.12 14.53
CA LYS A 40 -14.96 2.76 13.99
C LYS A 40 -14.63 3.92 13.06
N MET A 41 -13.64 4.75 13.37
CA MET A 41 -13.24 5.84 12.48
C MET A 41 -12.59 5.31 11.20
N ARG A 42 -11.74 4.28 11.33
CA ARG A 42 -11.08 3.58 10.23
C ARG A 42 -12.10 3.01 9.25
N GLU A 43 -13.10 2.30 9.75
CA GLU A 43 -14.17 1.70 8.95
C GLU A 43 -15.01 2.76 8.24
N ASN A 44 -15.50 3.77 8.98
CA ASN A 44 -16.30 4.85 8.38
C ASN A 44 -15.51 5.61 7.30
N PHE A 45 -14.22 5.85 7.53
CA PHE A 45 -13.35 6.52 6.57
C PHE A 45 -13.07 5.64 5.36
N ALA A 46 -12.80 4.34 5.57
CA ALA A 46 -12.63 3.36 4.49
C ALA A 46 -13.87 3.27 3.61
N GLU A 47 -15.06 3.21 4.23
CA GLU A 47 -16.32 3.07 3.51
C GLU A 47 -16.68 4.34 2.73
N ARG A 48 -16.45 5.52 3.34
CA ARG A 48 -16.72 6.82 2.73
C ARG A 48 -15.81 7.09 1.53
N PHE A 49 -14.52 6.81 1.64
CA PHE A 49 -13.52 7.11 0.61
C PHE A 49 -13.10 5.90 -0.23
N LYS A 50 -13.75 4.75 -0.03
CA LYS A 50 -13.48 3.49 -0.73
C LYS A 50 -12.00 3.09 -0.65
N LEU A 51 -11.43 3.20 0.54
CA LEU A 51 -10.03 2.89 0.78
C LEU A 51 -9.76 1.40 0.67
N LEU A 52 -8.59 1.06 0.11
CA LEU A 52 -8.09 -0.31 0.04
C LEU A 52 -7.09 -0.65 1.14
N ALA A 53 -6.42 0.37 1.68
CA ALA A 53 -5.37 0.20 2.68
C ALA A 53 -5.19 1.49 3.51
N PHE A 54 -4.46 1.35 4.61
CA PHE A 54 -4.06 2.45 5.48
C PHE A 54 -2.54 2.47 5.66
N ASP A 55 -1.97 3.66 5.80
CA ASP A 55 -0.56 3.88 6.15
C ASP A 55 -0.48 5.00 7.22
N GLU A 56 0.13 4.71 8.37
CA GLU A 56 0.15 5.63 9.50
C GLU A 56 1.09 6.82 9.31
N GLU A 57 2.15 6.67 8.52
CA GLU A 57 3.29 7.60 8.52
C GLU A 57 3.48 8.33 7.18
N PHE A 58 2.61 8.08 6.21
CA PHE A 58 2.75 8.63 4.87
C PHE A 58 2.14 10.04 4.68
N ASP A 59 1.36 10.51 5.65
CA ASP A 59 0.69 11.83 5.64
C ASP A 59 1.69 12.98 5.49
N GLN A 60 2.83 12.91 6.17
CA GLN A 60 3.90 13.92 6.07
C GLN A 60 4.50 14.03 4.65
N VAL A 61 4.55 12.92 3.90
CA VAL A 61 5.03 12.94 2.52
C VAL A 61 4.01 13.63 1.61
N LEU A 62 2.71 13.38 1.82
CA LEU A 62 1.64 14.07 1.10
C LEU A 62 1.68 15.58 1.34
N GLU A 63 1.90 16.00 2.58
CA GLU A 63 2.03 17.42 2.92
C GLU A 63 3.23 18.07 2.21
N ALA A 64 4.38 17.40 2.19
CA ALA A 64 5.57 17.88 1.48
C ALA A 64 5.34 17.99 -0.04
N LEU A 65 4.59 17.06 -0.62
CA LEU A 65 4.25 17.08 -2.05
C LEU A 65 3.30 18.22 -2.40
N ASN A 66 2.33 18.54 -1.53
CA ASN A 66 1.35 19.61 -1.74
C ASN A 66 1.99 21.00 -1.90
N GLY A 67 3.18 21.22 -1.33
CA GLY A 67 3.96 22.45 -1.49
C GLY A 67 5.03 22.39 -2.58
N SER A 68 5.19 21.25 -3.25
CA SER A 68 6.28 21.02 -4.21
C SER A 68 5.86 21.32 -5.66
N SER A 69 6.83 21.46 -6.56
CA SER A 69 6.58 21.53 -8.01
C SER A 69 6.43 20.14 -8.67
N LEU A 70 6.39 19.06 -7.89
CA LEU A 70 6.19 17.70 -8.42
C LEU A 70 4.74 17.52 -8.86
N ARG A 71 4.52 17.40 -10.16
CA ARG A 71 3.18 17.29 -10.77
C ARG A 71 2.69 15.85 -10.97
N SER A 72 3.60 14.88 -10.93
CA SER A 72 3.27 13.48 -11.12
C SER A 72 4.06 12.63 -10.11
N TYR A 73 3.32 11.80 -9.39
CA TYR A 73 3.87 10.87 -8.41
C TYR A 73 3.00 9.60 -8.39
N LEU A 74 3.60 8.50 -7.97
CA LEU A 74 2.95 7.21 -7.79
C LEU A 74 3.29 6.68 -6.41
N PHE A 75 2.27 6.27 -5.66
CA PHE A 75 2.45 5.58 -4.39
C PHE A 75 2.34 4.08 -4.58
N ILE A 76 3.32 3.34 -4.07
CA ILE A 76 3.37 1.88 -4.11
C ILE A 76 3.52 1.41 -2.66
N ARG A 77 2.54 0.63 -2.18
CA ARG A 77 2.56 0.09 -0.82
C ARG A 77 2.47 -1.43 -0.84
N GLY A 78 3.38 -2.08 -0.12
CA GLY A 78 3.28 -3.49 0.22
C GLY A 78 2.38 -3.69 1.43
N ILE A 79 1.48 -4.68 1.37
CA ILE A 79 0.56 -5.02 2.46
C ILE A 79 1.21 -6.10 3.33
N ALA A 80 1.50 -5.76 4.59
CA ALA A 80 2.13 -6.65 5.56
C ALA A 80 1.11 -7.33 6.50
N ASP A 81 -0.10 -6.78 6.60
CA ASP A 81 -1.20 -7.26 7.44
C ASP A 81 -2.55 -6.67 6.97
N TYR A 82 -3.65 -7.17 7.53
CA TYR A 82 -5.02 -6.75 7.22
C TYR A 82 -5.79 -6.20 8.43
N VAL A 83 -5.13 -6.00 9.58
CA VAL A 83 -5.82 -5.73 10.85
C VAL A 83 -5.19 -4.54 11.57
N GLU A 84 -4.13 -4.77 12.34
CA GLU A 84 -3.36 -3.73 13.02
C GLU A 84 -1.86 -4.06 12.94
N GLY A 85 -1.19 -3.46 11.95
CA GLY A 85 0.19 -3.71 11.56
C GLY A 85 1.30 -3.42 12.55
N ARG A 86 0.98 -3.30 13.84
CA ARG A 86 1.94 -2.89 14.87
C ARG A 86 2.67 -4.04 15.55
N HIS A 87 2.14 -5.27 15.58
CA HIS A 87 2.72 -6.30 16.48
C HIS A 87 2.80 -7.76 15.99
N ALA A 88 2.22 -8.13 14.84
CA ALA A 88 1.99 -9.56 14.57
C ALA A 88 3.05 -10.28 13.70
N ALA A 89 3.79 -9.60 12.80
CA ALA A 89 4.68 -10.34 11.88
C ALA A 89 5.82 -9.53 11.22
N PRO A 90 7.02 -9.46 11.82
CA PRO A 90 8.19 -8.81 11.21
C PRO A 90 8.60 -9.43 9.85
N ASN A 91 8.34 -10.72 9.64
CA ASN A 91 8.65 -11.41 8.38
C ASN A 91 7.81 -10.89 7.20
N TRP A 92 6.55 -10.50 7.44
CA TRP A 92 5.65 -10.03 6.40
C TRP A 92 5.94 -8.59 5.97
N GLN A 93 6.50 -7.77 6.86
CA GLN A 93 6.98 -6.44 6.50
C GLN A 93 8.14 -6.51 5.49
N ALA A 94 9.12 -7.39 5.73
CA ALA A 94 10.23 -7.58 4.79
C ALA A 94 9.76 -8.11 3.43
N TYR A 95 8.86 -9.09 3.42
CA TYR A 95 8.26 -9.59 2.19
C TYR A 95 7.48 -8.50 1.45
N ALA A 96 6.60 -7.76 2.15
CA ALA A 96 5.79 -6.69 1.57
C ALA A 96 6.67 -5.58 0.97
N ALA A 97 7.76 -5.20 1.66
CA ALA A 97 8.73 -4.23 1.17
C ALA A 97 9.44 -4.73 -0.11
N LEU A 98 9.88 -6.00 -0.13
CA LEU A 98 10.50 -6.60 -1.31
C LEU A 98 9.57 -6.62 -2.52
N VAL A 99 8.30 -6.98 -2.32
CA VAL A 99 7.27 -6.97 -3.38
C VAL A 99 7.07 -5.55 -3.91
N ALA A 100 6.90 -4.56 -3.04
CA ALA A 100 6.72 -3.16 -3.44
C ALA A 100 7.93 -2.62 -4.22
N ALA A 101 9.15 -2.91 -3.74
CA ALA A 101 10.39 -2.52 -4.42
C ALA A 101 10.54 -3.21 -5.79
N SER A 102 10.16 -4.48 -5.90
CA SER A 102 10.19 -5.22 -7.16
C SER A 102 9.22 -4.64 -8.18
N PHE A 103 7.99 -4.31 -7.74
CA PHE A 103 7.00 -3.64 -8.56
C PHE A 103 7.51 -2.26 -9.02
N MET A 104 8.01 -1.45 -8.10
CA MET A 104 8.61 -0.13 -8.40
C MET A 104 9.74 -0.25 -9.44
N LYS A 105 10.68 -1.18 -9.25
CA LYS A 105 11.79 -1.40 -10.19
C LYS A 105 11.26 -1.73 -11.59
N ASN A 106 10.28 -2.63 -11.68
CA ASN A 106 9.67 -2.98 -12.95
C ASN A 106 8.95 -1.78 -13.57
N THR A 107 8.22 -0.99 -12.79
CA THR A 107 7.57 0.24 -13.27
C THR A 107 8.59 1.18 -13.88
N ILE A 108 9.68 1.50 -13.15
CA ILE A 108 10.73 2.42 -13.63
C ILE A 108 11.37 1.94 -14.93
N ILE A 109 11.69 0.65 -15.04
CA ILE A 109 12.31 0.07 -16.26
C ILE A 109 11.39 0.20 -17.48
N ASN A 110 10.07 0.13 -17.27
CA ASN A 110 9.08 0.23 -18.33
C ASN A 110 8.56 1.65 -18.54
N LEU A 111 9.03 2.65 -17.77
CA LEU A 111 8.68 4.04 -18.04
C LEU A 111 9.31 4.47 -19.37
N PRO A 112 8.55 5.13 -20.25
CA PRO A 112 9.11 5.65 -21.49
C PRO A 112 10.21 6.66 -21.18
N SER A 113 11.33 6.58 -21.90
CA SER A 113 12.39 7.57 -21.80
C SER A 113 11.87 8.94 -22.23
N ALA A 114 12.23 9.98 -21.47
CA ALA A 114 11.75 11.35 -21.67
C ALA A 114 12.04 11.94 -23.08
N SER A 115 12.88 11.29 -23.89
CA SER A 115 13.25 11.71 -25.24
C SER A 115 12.19 11.52 -26.32
N CYS A 116 10.99 11.01 -25.99
CA CYS A 116 9.95 10.73 -27.00
C CYS A 116 8.63 11.49 -26.79
N ALA A 117 8.61 12.53 -25.94
CA ALA A 117 7.43 13.38 -25.72
C ALA A 117 7.57 14.72 -26.47
N SER A 118 7.77 14.65 -27.79
CA SER A 118 7.66 15.79 -28.68
C SER A 118 6.88 15.37 -29.93
N GLU A 119 5.55 15.41 -29.84
CA GLU A 119 4.63 15.62 -30.96
C GLU A 119 3.47 16.52 -30.48
#